data_AF-A0A1X2HJ16-F1
#
_entry.id   AF-A0A1X2HJ16-F1
#
_cell.length_a   1.000
_cell.length_b   1.000
_cell.length_c   1.000
_cell.angle_alpha   90.00
_cell.angle_beta   90.00
_cell.angle_gamma   90.00
#
_symmetry.space_group_name_H-M   'P 1'
#
loop_
_entity.id
_entity.type
_entity.pdbx_description
1 polymer ?
#
loop_
_entity_poly.entity_id
_entity_poly.type
_entity_poly.pdbx_seq_one_letter_code
_entity_poly.pdbx_strand_id
1 'polypeptide(L)'
;MDPYGFESRLRHLEHVVTGTDQHDTNATVLQRLERLQKELHALYRNNKTIHDFIDKYETHAKVLNPAESSLALEREILTPDTKLELIMAAYDDLEKYASEIKQVKSLEHVMSGTEFEAVEKLGQELAPLEAKHTEQARELNALTQRLARVMDNYNAQINTLSEIFISWDDILSTMEVHVSALEAQQNGATA
;
A
#
# COMPACT_ATOMS: atom_id res chain seq x y z
N MET A 1 6.08 4.16 11.87
CA MET A 1 7.05 4.06 12.99
C MET A 1 7.87 5.34 12.90
N ASP A 2 7.38 6.41 13.51
CA ASP A 2 7.90 7.75 13.24
C ASP A 2 9.27 7.96 13.90
N PRO A 3 10.35 8.12 13.12
CA PRO A 3 11.71 8.24 13.64
C PRO A 3 11.92 9.49 14.52
N TYR A 4 11.00 10.46 14.45
CA TYR A 4 11.08 11.74 15.16
C TYR A 4 10.32 11.78 16.50
N GLY A 5 9.53 10.75 16.82
CA GLY A 5 8.74 10.72 18.07
C GLY A 5 9.59 10.54 19.32
N PHE A 6 10.66 9.73 19.22
CA PHE A 6 11.57 9.50 20.34
C PHE A 6 12.49 10.68 20.60
N GLU A 7 13.03 11.32 19.56
CA GLU A 7 13.87 12.52 19.73
C GLU A 7 13.08 13.69 20.33
N SER A 8 11.83 13.88 19.91
CA SER A 8 10.98 14.93 20.48
C SER A 8 10.71 14.71 21.97
N ARG A 9 10.47 13.45 22.37
CA ARG A 9 10.30 13.06 23.78
C ARG A 9 11.60 13.17 24.57
N LEU A 10 12.72 12.80 23.97
CA LEU A 10 14.04 12.89 24.60
C LEU A 10 14.41 14.35 24.85
N ARG A 11 14.18 15.23 23.87
CA ARG A 11 14.41 16.67 24.00
C ARG A 11 13.48 17.33 25.02
N HIS A 12 12.23 16.87 25.12
CA HIS A 12 11.31 17.31 26.15
C HIS A 12 11.77 16.87 27.55
N LEU A 13 12.19 15.61 27.71
CA LEU A 13 12.73 15.09 28.96
C LEU A 13 14.04 15.78 29.36
N GLU A 14 14.92 16.06 28.40
CA GLU A 14 16.13 16.83 28.63
C GLU A 14 15.76 18.22 29.13
N HIS A 15 14.85 18.93 28.44
CA HIS A 15 14.39 20.25 28.86
C HIS A 15 13.76 20.26 30.27
N VAL A 16 12.95 19.25 30.61
CA VAL A 16 12.32 19.13 31.93
C VAL A 16 13.34 18.84 33.04
N VAL A 17 14.40 18.08 32.74
CA VAL A 17 15.41 17.67 33.72
C VAL A 17 16.50 18.72 33.92
N THR A 18 16.96 19.39 32.86
CA THR A 18 18.03 20.40 32.96
C THR A 18 17.50 21.83 33.13
N GLY A 19 16.27 22.12 32.70
CA GLY A 19 15.71 23.47 32.79
C GLY A 19 16.52 24.52 32.01
N THR A 20 15.98 25.73 31.88
CA THR A 20 16.60 26.85 31.15
C THR A 20 17.82 27.49 31.84
N ASP A 21 18.18 27.07 33.05
CA ASP A 21 19.27 27.67 33.83
C ASP A 21 20.44 26.71 34.02
N GLN A 22 21.62 27.10 33.50
CA GLN A 22 22.91 26.50 33.82
C GLN A 22 23.27 26.77 35.29
N HIS A 23 22.72 25.97 36.21
CA HIS A 23 23.07 26.01 37.64
C HIS A 23 23.82 24.75 38.10
N ASP A 24 25.10 24.96 38.43
CA ASP A 24 26.01 24.15 39.26
C ASP A 24 25.82 22.62 39.24
N THR A 25 26.66 21.99 38.42
CA THR A 25 26.82 20.56 38.20
C THR A 25 27.55 19.83 39.33
N ASN A 26 27.13 19.97 40.58
CA ASN A 26 27.75 19.21 41.69
C ASN A 26 26.76 18.48 42.61
N ALA A 27 25.45 18.49 42.31
CA ALA A 27 24.49 17.62 42.99
C ALA A 27 23.53 17.00 41.97
N THR A 28 23.42 15.68 41.97
CA THR A 28 22.45 14.94 41.16
C THR A 28 21.03 15.43 41.46
N VAL A 29 20.14 15.45 40.46
CA VAL A 29 18.72 15.84 40.64
C VAL A 29 18.08 15.06 41.79
N LEU A 30 18.48 13.80 41.96
CA LEU A 30 18.09 12.96 43.10
C LEU A 30 18.49 13.56 44.46
N GLN A 31 19.68 14.14 44.60
CA GLN A 31 20.09 14.78 45.85
C GLN A 31 19.33 16.08 46.12
N ARG A 32 18.95 16.84 45.08
CA ARG A 32 18.08 18.02 45.22
C ARG A 32 16.66 17.60 45.59
N LEU A 33 16.14 16.56 44.96
CA LEU A 33 14.84 15.96 45.29
C LEU A 33 14.82 15.44 46.72
N GLU A 34 15.87 14.75 47.16
CA GLU A 34 15.97 14.24 48.53
C GLU A 34 16.06 15.37 49.57
N ARG A 35 16.78 16.46 49.26
CA ARG A 35 16.80 17.66 50.12
C ARG A 35 15.43 18.31 50.21
N LEU A 36 14.79 18.53 49.05
CA LEU A 36 13.47 19.12 48.98
C LEU A 36 12.43 18.22 49.67
N GLN A 37 12.52 16.90 49.51
CA GLN A 37 11.68 15.93 50.18
C GLN A 37 11.90 15.95 51.71
N LYS A 38 13.14 16.10 52.18
CA LYS A 38 13.43 16.26 53.62
C LYS A 38 12.88 17.58 54.17
N GLU A 39 13.03 18.67 53.42
CA GLU A 39 12.47 19.98 53.78
C GLU A 39 10.94 19.95 53.79
N LEU A 40 10.32 19.34 52.78
CA LEU A 40 8.88 19.21 52.65
C LEU A 40 8.31 18.28 53.72
N HIS A 41 8.99 17.18 54.05
CA HIS A 41 8.61 16.35 55.20
C HIS A 41 8.78 17.06 56.54
N ALA A 42 9.81 17.91 56.70
CA ALA A 42 9.98 18.72 57.90
C ALA A 42 8.86 19.76 58.02
N LEU A 43 8.48 20.42 56.92
CA LEU A 43 7.36 21.36 56.87
C LEU A 43 6.01 20.67 57.12
N TYR A 44 5.82 19.47 56.55
CA TYR A 44 4.62 18.64 56.76
C TYR A 44 4.49 18.21 58.23
N ARG A 45 5.59 17.81 58.88
CA ARG A 45 5.58 17.43 60.31
C ARG A 45 5.41 18.63 61.25
N ASN A 46 5.95 19.80 60.88
CA ASN A 46 5.92 20.98 61.72
C ASN A 46 4.58 21.74 61.67
N ASN A 47 3.76 21.52 60.63
CA ASN A 47 2.57 22.32 60.39
C ASN A 47 1.29 21.47 60.37
N LYS A 48 0.63 21.37 61.52
CA LYS A 48 -0.63 20.62 61.71
C LYS A 48 -1.73 21.05 60.73
N THR A 49 -1.73 22.32 60.31
CA THR A 49 -2.70 22.86 59.35
C THR A 49 -2.61 22.22 57.96
N ILE A 50 -1.40 21.84 57.53
CA ILE A 50 -1.16 21.18 56.24
C ILE A 50 -1.62 19.73 56.32
N HIS A 51 -1.42 19.07 57.47
CA HIS A 51 -1.92 17.72 57.69
C HIS A 51 -3.46 17.70 57.68
N ASP A 52 -4.11 18.60 58.42
CA ASP A 52 -5.57 18.73 58.44
C ASP A 52 -6.14 19.08 57.04
N PHE A 53 -5.40 19.83 56.22
CA PHE A 53 -5.80 20.13 54.84
C PHE A 53 -5.64 18.90 53.93
N ILE A 54 -4.54 18.16 54.03
CA ILE A 54 -4.30 16.95 53.22
C ILE A 54 -5.32 15.87 53.57
N ASP A 55 -5.64 15.65 54.85
CA ASP A 55 -6.65 14.68 55.26
C ASP A 55 -8.05 15.04 54.72
N LYS A 56 -8.41 16.33 54.74
CA LYS A 56 -9.66 16.82 54.12
C LYS A 56 -9.62 16.74 52.60
N TYR A 57 -8.48 17.05 51.99
CA TYR A 57 -8.30 16.97 50.55
C TYR A 57 -8.41 15.53 50.08
N GLU A 58 -7.76 14.55 50.72
CA GLU A 58 -7.88 13.13 50.36
C GLU A 58 -9.34 12.64 50.47
N THR A 59 -10.06 13.09 51.51
CA THR A 59 -11.47 12.74 51.70
C THR A 59 -12.36 13.29 50.57
N HIS A 60 -12.06 14.49 50.09
CA HIS A 60 -12.85 15.16 49.04
C HIS A 60 -12.22 15.11 47.65
N ALA A 61 -11.06 14.45 47.49
CA ALA A 61 -10.29 14.43 46.25
C ALA A 61 -11.10 13.84 45.10
N LYS A 62 -11.93 12.84 45.38
CA LYS A 62 -12.83 12.21 44.39
C LYS A 62 -13.91 13.16 43.87
N VAL A 63 -14.37 14.07 44.72
CA VAL A 63 -15.42 15.05 44.37
C VAL A 63 -14.82 16.32 43.76
N LEU A 64 -13.57 16.62 44.10
CA LEU A 64 -12.84 17.80 43.61
C LEU A 64 -12.07 17.52 42.32
N ASN A 65 -11.93 16.26 41.91
CA ASN A 65 -11.31 15.91 40.64
C ASN A 65 -12.31 16.21 39.49
N PRO A 66 -12.06 17.25 38.68
CA PRO A 66 -12.98 17.65 37.61
C PRO A 66 -13.14 16.57 36.53
N ALA A 67 -12.22 15.60 36.45
CA ALA A 67 -12.31 14.47 35.53
C ALA A 67 -13.31 13.38 35.99
N GLU A 68 -13.57 13.27 37.29
CA GLU A 68 -14.49 12.26 37.85
C GLU A 68 -15.84 12.86 38.29
N SER A 69 -15.82 14.11 38.76
CA SER A 69 -16.94 14.73 39.48
C SER A 69 -18.16 15.06 38.63
N SER A 70 -18.02 15.55 37.40
CA SER A 70 -19.18 15.94 36.59
C SER A 70 -19.97 14.72 36.09
N LEU A 71 -19.28 13.75 35.49
CA LEU A 71 -19.93 12.60 34.84
C LEU A 71 -20.41 11.53 35.82
N ALA A 72 -19.73 11.34 36.96
CA ALA A 72 -20.13 10.36 37.97
C ALA A 72 -21.32 10.87 38.80
N LEU A 73 -21.31 12.14 39.17
CA LEU A 73 -22.39 12.76 39.94
C LEU A 73 -23.67 12.88 39.10
N GLU A 74 -23.57 13.24 37.82
CA GLU A 74 -24.73 13.25 36.91
C GLU A 74 -25.35 11.84 36.76
N ARG A 75 -24.54 10.78 36.66
CA ARG A 75 -25.02 9.38 36.58
C ARG A 75 -25.77 8.91 37.84
N GLU A 76 -25.34 9.38 39.01
CA GLU A 76 -25.95 9.07 40.30
C GLU A 76 -27.23 9.90 40.55
N ILE A 77 -27.26 11.15 40.06
CA ILE A 77 -28.40 12.07 40.19
C ILE A 77 -29.52 11.81 39.17
N LEU A 78 -29.22 11.17 38.03
CA LEU A 78 -30.22 10.83 37.02
C LEU A 78 -31.29 9.88 37.60
N THR A 79 -32.49 10.43 37.81
CA THR A 79 -33.68 9.68 38.23
C THR A 79 -34.08 8.64 37.18
N PRO A 80 -34.76 7.54 37.57
CA PRO A 80 -35.18 6.49 36.64
C PRO A 80 -35.98 7.01 35.45
N ASP A 81 -36.84 8.02 35.66
CA ASP A 81 -37.65 8.63 34.61
C ASP A 81 -36.79 9.37 33.59
N THR A 82 -35.80 10.14 34.04
CA THR A 82 -34.85 10.83 33.14
C THR A 82 -33.98 9.87 32.34
N LYS A 83 -33.65 8.71 32.90
CA LYS A 83 -32.93 7.63 32.18
C LYS A 83 -33.82 7.02 31.10
N LEU A 84 -35.11 6.83 31.39
CA LEU A 84 -36.08 6.31 30.44
C LEU A 84 -36.28 7.29 29.27
N GLU A 85 -36.47 8.58 29.56
CA GLU A 85 -36.58 9.62 28.51
C GLU A 85 -35.33 9.68 27.64
N LEU A 86 -34.13 9.58 28.25
CA LEU A 86 -32.87 9.55 27.51
C LEU A 86 -32.76 8.33 26.59
N ILE A 87 -33.17 7.15 27.08
CA ILE A 87 -33.17 5.92 26.27
C ILE A 87 -34.17 6.02 25.13
N MET A 88 -35.36 6.59 25.38
CA MET A 88 -36.37 6.80 24.35
C MET A 88 -35.91 7.81 23.30
N ALA A 89 -35.26 8.90 23.71
CA ALA A 89 -34.70 9.89 22.81
C ALA A 89 -33.56 9.31 21.95
N ALA A 90 -32.77 8.39 22.51
CA ALA A 90 -31.68 7.72 21.80
C ALA A 90 -32.10 6.42 21.08
N TYR A 91 -33.37 6.03 21.13
CA TYR A 91 -33.83 4.71 20.67
C TYR A 91 -33.58 4.50 19.17
N ASP A 92 -33.98 5.49 18.35
CA ASP A 92 -33.82 5.42 16.89
C ASP A 92 -32.35 5.32 16.48
N ASP A 93 -31.46 6.00 17.20
CA ASP A 93 -30.03 5.95 16.95
C ASP A 93 -29.42 4.63 17.41
N LEU A 94 -29.85 4.08 18.55
CA LEU A 94 -29.47 2.74 18.99
C LEU A 94 -29.92 1.66 18.00
N GLU A 95 -31.10 1.80 17.39
CA GLU A 95 -31.60 0.86 16.38
C GLU A 95 -30.78 0.93 15.08
N LYS A 96 -30.43 2.15 14.64
CA LYS A 96 -29.49 2.35 13.51
C LYS A 96 -28.13 1.72 13.81
N TYR A 97 -27.54 2.00 14.97
CA TYR A 97 -26.26 1.42 15.37
C TYR A 97 -26.32 -0.11 15.47
N ALA A 98 -27.42 -0.67 15.98
CA ALA A 98 -27.59 -2.13 16.01
C ALA A 98 -27.63 -2.73 14.60
N SER A 99 -28.30 -2.06 13.65
CA SER A 99 -28.31 -2.45 12.24
C SER A 99 -26.92 -2.35 11.59
N GLU A 100 -26.20 -1.25 11.83
CA GLU A 100 -24.84 -1.04 11.34
C GLU A 100 -23.87 -2.09 11.91
N ILE A 101 -23.93 -2.37 13.21
CA ILE A 101 -23.10 -3.40 13.85
C ILE A 101 -23.40 -4.79 13.27
N LYS A 102 -24.68 -5.08 12.96
CA LYS A 102 -25.06 -6.33 12.30
C LYS A 102 -24.49 -6.42 10.88
N GLN A 103 -24.47 -5.32 10.14
CA GLN A 103 -23.83 -5.24 8.82
C GLN A 103 -22.31 -5.43 8.92
N VAL A 104 -21.66 -4.73 9.85
CA VAL A 104 -20.21 -4.87 10.11
C VAL A 104 -19.87 -6.33 10.47
N LYS A 105 -20.65 -6.96 11.34
CA LYS A 105 -20.45 -8.37 11.70
C LYS A 105 -20.65 -9.32 10.51
N SER A 106 -21.57 -9.02 9.59
CA SER A 106 -21.72 -9.81 8.36
C SER A 106 -20.55 -9.65 7.39
N LEU A 107 -19.85 -8.51 7.45
CA LEU A 107 -18.68 -8.19 6.62
C LEU A 107 -17.35 -8.64 7.24
N GLU A 108 -17.34 -9.06 8.51
CA GLU A 108 -16.16 -9.59 9.20
C GLU A 108 -15.54 -10.78 8.45
N HIS A 109 -16.37 -11.64 7.86
CA HIS A 109 -15.93 -12.77 7.05
C HIS A 109 -15.20 -12.34 5.77
N VAL A 110 -15.55 -11.19 5.20
CA VAL A 110 -14.91 -10.65 3.99
C VAL A 110 -13.52 -10.10 4.33
N MET A 111 -13.36 -9.40 5.46
CA MET A 111 -12.04 -8.94 5.90
C MET A 111 -11.12 -10.09 6.35
N SER A 112 -11.69 -11.13 6.96
CA SER A 112 -10.94 -12.33 7.36
C SER A 112 -10.83 -13.37 6.24
N GLY A 113 -11.24 -13.03 5.02
CA GLY A 113 -11.21 -13.95 3.89
C GLY A 113 -9.77 -14.43 3.64
N THR A 114 -9.55 -15.73 3.72
CA THR A 114 -8.28 -16.41 3.40
C THR A 114 -7.77 -16.09 1.99
N GLU A 115 -8.64 -15.52 1.14
CA GLU A 115 -8.31 -14.99 -0.19
C GLU A 115 -7.25 -13.89 -0.13
N PHE A 116 -7.26 -13.01 0.89
CA PHE A 116 -6.25 -11.95 1.01
C PHE A 116 -4.87 -12.48 1.38
N GLU A 117 -4.78 -13.57 2.16
CA GLU A 117 -3.51 -14.27 2.40
C GLU A 117 -2.98 -14.96 1.13
N ALA A 118 -3.90 -15.41 0.27
CA ALA A 118 -3.55 -16.00 -1.02
C ALA A 118 -3.05 -14.94 -2.02
N VAL A 119 -3.49 -13.67 -1.93
CA VAL A 119 -3.02 -12.58 -2.80
C VAL A 119 -1.53 -12.31 -2.63
N GLU A 120 -1.00 -12.31 -1.41
CA GLU A 120 0.43 -12.08 -1.17
C GLU A 120 1.29 -13.21 -1.75
N LYS A 121 0.82 -14.46 -1.61
CA LYS A 121 1.48 -15.63 -2.22
C LYS A 121 1.40 -15.62 -3.74
N LEU A 122 0.21 -15.38 -4.31
CA LEU A 122 0.03 -15.27 -5.75
C LEU A 122 0.82 -14.12 -6.35
N GLY A 123 0.96 -12.99 -5.65
CA GLY A 123 1.78 -11.87 -6.11
C GLY A 123 3.25 -12.24 -6.30
N GLN A 124 3.80 -13.03 -5.37
CA GLN A 124 5.18 -13.53 -5.47
C GLN A 124 5.35 -14.55 -6.62
N GLU A 125 4.34 -15.35 -6.91
CA GLU A 125 4.34 -16.30 -8.03
C GLU A 125 4.09 -15.62 -9.40
N LEU A 126 3.34 -14.51 -9.41
CA LEU A 126 3.00 -13.78 -10.63
C LEU A 126 4.18 -12.97 -11.16
N ALA A 127 5.01 -12.39 -10.28
CA ALA A 127 6.18 -11.61 -10.66
C ALA A 127 7.18 -12.37 -11.60
N PRO A 128 7.62 -13.61 -11.30
CA PRO A 128 8.47 -14.36 -12.22
C PRO A 128 7.73 -14.81 -13.48
N LEU A 129 6.40 -15.02 -13.40
CA LEU A 129 5.59 -15.37 -14.57
C LEU A 129 5.46 -14.19 -15.54
N GLU A 130 5.27 -12.98 -15.02
CA GLU A 130 5.23 -11.75 -15.80
C GLU A 130 6.56 -11.53 -16.52
N ALA A 131 7.68 -11.68 -15.82
CA ALA A 131 9.01 -11.59 -16.43
C ALA A 131 9.18 -12.60 -17.59
N LYS A 132 8.80 -13.87 -17.37
CA LYS A 132 8.83 -14.90 -18.43
C LYS A 132 7.94 -14.55 -19.61
N HIS A 133 6.73 -14.05 -19.35
CA HIS A 133 5.79 -13.67 -20.40
C HIS A 133 6.31 -12.50 -21.24
N THR A 134 6.94 -11.51 -20.61
CA THR A 134 7.57 -10.40 -21.35
C THR A 134 8.71 -10.87 -22.25
N GLU A 135 9.51 -11.84 -21.80
CA GLU A 135 10.59 -12.41 -22.61
C GLU A 135 10.03 -13.23 -23.78
N GLN A 136 9.04 -14.09 -23.51
CA GLN A 136 8.35 -14.86 -24.56
C GLN A 136 7.74 -13.94 -25.62
N ALA A 137 7.14 -12.82 -25.22
CA ALA A 137 6.59 -11.84 -26.16
C ALA A 137 7.67 -11.18 -27.02
N ARG A 138 8.87 -10.95 -26.48
CA ARG A 138 10.02 -10.43 -27.25
C ARG A 138 10.55 -11.47 -28.23
N GLU A 139 10.77 -12.70 -27.76
CA GLU A 139 11.25 -13.81 -28.59
C GLU A 139 10.28 -14.09 -29.75
N LEU A 140 8.97 -14.11 -29.47
CA LEU A 140 7.95 -14.34 -30.48
C LEU A 140 7.96 -13.24 -31.54
N ASN A 141 8.04 -11.96 -31.13
CA ASN A 141 8.16 -10.86 -32.08
C ASN A 141 9.43 -10.96 -32.94
N ALA A 142 10.58 -11.30 -32.35
CA ALA A 142 11.82 -11.47 -33.08
C ALA A 142 11.74 -12.64 -34.08
N LEU A 143 11.12 -13.75 -33.68
CA LEU A 143 10.89 -14.90 -34.55
C LEU A 143 9.94 -14.56 -35.70
N THR A 144 8.85 -13.86 -35.43
CA THR A 144 7.90 -13.39 -36.46
C THR A 144 8.57 -12.48 -37.46
N GLN A 145 9.41 -11.53 -37.01
CA GLN A 145 10.18 -10.66 -37.91
C GLN A 145 11.17 -11.47 -38.76
N ARG A 146 11.84 -12.46 -38.18
CA ARG A 146 12.75 -13.33 -38.92
C ARG A 146 12.00 -14.15 -39.98
N LEU A 147 10.84 -14.71 -39.63
CA LEU A 147 10.01 -15.46 -40.55
C LEU A 147 9.50 -14.58 -41.70
N ALA A 148 9.06 -13.37 -41.40
CA ALA A 148 8.65 -12.40 -42.42
C ALA A 148 9.79 -12.11 -43.41
N ARG A 149 11.01 -11.84 -42.92
CA ARG A 149 12.18 -11.63 -43.79
C ARG A 149 12.51 -12.85 -44.67
N VAL A 150 12.38 -14.05 -44.12
CA VAL A 150 12.60 -15.28 -44.90
C VAL A 150 11.54 -15.44 -45.99
N MET A 151 10.27 -15.15 -45.68
CA MET A 151 9.19 -15.14 -46.66
C MET A 151 9.41 -14.08 -47.74
N ASP A 152 9.84 -12.88 -47.38
CA ASP A 152 10.14 -11.81 -48.34
C ASP A 152 11.29 -12.21 -49.28
N ASN A 153 12.37 -12.79 -48.72
CA ASN A 153 13.49 -13.29 -49.52
C ASN A 153 13.07 -14.44 -50.44
N TYR A 154 12.23 -15.35 -49.96
CA TYR A 154 11.69 -16.44 -50.77
C TYR A 154 10.84 -15.90 -51.92
N ASN A 155 9.94 -14.95 -51.64
CA ASN A 155 9.13 -14.30 -52.67
C ASN A 155 9.99 -13.58 -53.72
N ALA A 156 11.05 -12.89 -53.28
CA ALA A 156 12.00 -12.26 -54.20
C ALA A 156 12.72 -13.29 -55.08
N GLN A 157 13.20 -14.39 -54.50
CA GLN A 157 13.83 -15.49 -55.25
C GLN A 157 12.87 -16.09 -56.28
N ILE A 158 11.63 -16.37 -55.89
CA ILE A 158 10.61 -16.88 -56.81
C ILE A 158 10.35 -15.89 -57.94
N ASN A 159 10.22 -14.60 -57.64
CA ASN A 159 10.03 -13.59 -58.68
C ASN A 159 11.19 -13.55 -59.68
N THR A 160 12.45 -13.57 -59.20
CA THR A 160 13.62 -13.62 -60.09
C THR A 160 13.66 -14.91 -60.92
N LEU A 161 13.27 -16.05 -60.34
CA LEU A 161 13.21 -17.31 -61.05
C LEU A 161 12.13 -17.28 -62.14
N SER A 162 10.97 -16.70 -61.85
CA SER A 162 9.89 -16.49 -62.81
C SER A 162 10.33 -15.59 -63.97
N GLU A 163 11.04 -14.49 -63.69
CA GLU A 163 11.61 -13.62 -64.73
C GLU A 163 12.60 -14.36 -65.63
N ILE A 164 13.48 -15.19 -65.04
CA ILE A 164 14.42 -16.04 -65.81
C ILE A 164 13.65 -17.02 -66.70
N PHE A 165 12.62 -17.69 -66.17
CA PHE A 165 11.82 -18.62 -66.98
C PHE A 165 11.11 -17.93 -68.13
N ILE A 166 10.55 -16.74 -67.92
CA ILE A 166 9.95 -15.93 -69.00
C ILE A 166 11.01 -15.59 -70.07
N SER A 167 12.22 -15.19 -69.65
CA SER A 167 13.30 -14.89 -70.60
C SER A 167 13.73 -16.10 -71.42
N TRP A 168 13.74 -17.29 -70.81
CA TRP A 168 14.07 -18.52 -71.51
C TRP A 168 12.97 -18.95 -72.47
N ASP A 169 11.70 -18.75 -72.11
CA ASP A 169 10.55 -19.01 -72.99
C ASP A 169 10.61 -18.13 -74.25
N ASP A 170 10.96 -16.84 -74.10
CA ASP A 170 11.13 -15.93 -75.24
C ASP A 170 12.30 -16.35 -76.15
N ILE A 171 13.43 -16.75 -75.57
CA ILE A 171 14.57 -17.27 -76.34
C ILE A 171 14.20 -18.57 -77.08
N LEU A 172 13.49 -19.49 -76.41
CA LEU A 172 13.05 -20.74 -77.04
C LEU A 172 12.04 -20.46 -78.16
N SER A 173 11.06 -19.60 -77.93
CA SER A 173 10.07 -19.21 -78.94
C SER A 173 10.73 -18.57 -80.17
N THR A 174 11.69 -17.66 -79.97
CA THR A 174 12.42 -17.05 -81.09
C THR A 174 13.25 -18.07 -81.86
N MET A 175 13.88 -19.04 -81.18
CA MET A 175 14.57 -20.16 -81.84
C MET A 175 13.61 -21.05 -82.63
N GLU A 176 12.46 -21.42 -82.06
CA GLU A 176 11.43 -22.22 -82.73
C GLU A 176 10.91 -21.54 -83.99
N VAL A 177 10.65 -20.23 -83.94
CA VAL A 177 10.25 -19.43 -85.10
C VAL A 177 11.34 -19.44 -86.17
N HIS A 178 12.59 -19.28 -85.78
CA HIS A 178 13.72 -19.28 -86.72
C HIS A 178 13.92 -20.65 -87.39
N VAL A 179 13.81 -21.75 -86.63
CA VAL A 179 13.86 -23.12 -87.17
C VAL A 179 12.70 -23.37 -88.12
N SER A 180 11.48 -22.99 -87.73
CA SER A 180 10.29 -23.13 -88.57
C SER A 180 10.43 -22.37 -89.90
N ALA A 181 11.04 -21.17 -89.87
CA ALA A 181 11.31 -20.40 -91.08
C ALA A 181 12.34 -21.07 -92.00
N LEU A 182 13.39 -21.68 -91.44
CA LEU A 182 14.37 -22.45 -92.20
C LEU A 182 13.74 -23.71 -92.82
N GLU A 183 12.92 -24.44 -92.07
CA GLU A 183 12.20 -25.62 -92.57
C GLU A 183 11.22 -25.26 -93.70
N ALA A 184 10.55 -24.11 -93.61
CA ALA A 184 9.69 -23.60 -94.67
C ALA A 184 10.46 -23.27 -95.95
N GLN A 185 11.67 -22.68 -95.84
CA GLN A 185 12.55 -22.46 -97.00
C GLN A 185 13.04 -23.79 -97.61
N GLN A 186 13.36 -24.78 -96.79
CA GLN A 186 13.88 -26.06 -97.24
C GLN A 186 12.80 -26.90 -97.94
N ASN A 187 11.57 -26.90 -97.41
CA ASN A 187 10.42 -27.56 -98.03
C ASN A 187 9.88 -26.81 -99.26
N GLY A 188 10.04 -25.48 -99.32
CA GLY A 188 9.73 -24.70 -100.53
C GLY A 188 10.72 -24.87 -101.68
N ALA A 189 11.95 -25.33 -101.40
CA ALA A 189 12.97 -25.61 -102.42
C ALA A 189 12.90 -27.03 -103.02
N THR A 190 12.00 -27.88 -102.51
CA THR A 190 11.83 -29.28 -102.93
C THR A 190 10.48 -29.57 -103.61
N ALA A 191 9.73 -28.53 -103.97
CA ALA A 191 8.53 -28.58 -104.82
C ALA A 191 8.78 -27.84 -106.15
#